data_AF-A0A7S2SS85-F1
#
_entry.id   AF-A0A7S2SS85-F1
#
_cell.length_a   1.000
_cell.length_b   1.000
_cell.length_c   1.000
_cell.angle_alpha   90.00
_cell.angle_beta   90.00
_cell.angle_gamma   90.00
#
_symmetry.space_group_name_H-M   'P 1'
#
loop_
_entity.id
_entity.type
_entity.pdbx_description
1 polymer ?
#
loop_
_entity_poly.entity_id
_entity_poly.type
_entity_poly.pdbx_seq_one_letter_code
_entity_poly.pdbx_strand_id
1 'polypeptide(L)'
;LFLFSTKDRVGALVSAGSGHMSPPLGAWGCWLEKRGGGVAGKFARRYFLLDPEHPCEMSYWAAPKTLSGDPTPDGSKLAALGFSRKGEVDLTVITRVRPENNNLFLETPDRRYDLRADSPSAVGTAAAKIGQAVTQAI
;
A
#
# COMPACT_ATOMS: atom_id res chain seq x y z
N LEU A 1 40.57 -19.18 31.02
CA LEU A 1 39.33 -19.98 31.08
C LEU A 1 38.35 -19.23 31.98
N PHE A 2 37.23 -18.77 31.42
CA PHE A 2 36.13 -17.95 32.00
C PHE A 2 36.51 -16.56 32.59
N LEU A 3 35.63 -15.55 32.59
CA LEU A 3 34.80 -14.88 31.56
C LEU A 3 34.10 -13.71 32.32
N PHE A 4 33.92 -12.58 31.64
CA PHE A 4 33.11 -11.39 31.99
C PHE A 4 33.62 -10.43 33.08
N SER A 5 34.13 -9.29 32.61
CA SER A 5 34.07 -7.99 33.32
C SER A 5 32.86 -7.22 32.74
N THR A 6 31.80 -7.11 33.52
CA THR A 6 30.59 -6.33 33.21
C THR A 6 30.89 -4.84 33.37
N LYS A 7 31.31 -4.20 32.27
CA LYS A 7 31.33 -2.74 32.14
C LYS A 7 29.94 -2.23 31.78
N ASP A 8 29.38 -1.46 32.72
CA ASP A 8 28.63 -0.22 32.50
C ASP A 8 27.91 -0.07 31.16
N ARG A 9 26.62 -0.41 31.11
CA ARG A 9 25.64 0.23 30.21
C ARG A 9 24.26 0.30 30.85
N VAL A 10 24.16 1.07 31.94
CA VAL A 10 22.94 1.80 32.27
C VAL A 10 23.09 3.17 31.65
N GLY A 11 22.32 3.48 30.60
CA GLY A 11 22.35 4.82 30.02
C GLY A 11 22.02 4.86 28.53
N ALA A 12 20.73 4.78 28.19
CA ALA A 12 20.11 5.61 27.16
C ALA A 12 18.60 5.39 27.24
N LEU A 13 18.02 6.05 28.24
CA LEU A 13 16.61 6.44 28.25
C LEU A 13 16.39 7.27 26.98
N VAL A 14 15.79 6.71 25.93
CA VAL A 14 15.38 7.51 24.77
C VAL A 14 14.05 8.18 25.15
N SER A 15 14.15 9.31 25.84
CA SER A 15 13.04 10.23 26.04
C SER A 15 13.35 11.55 25.35
N ALA A 16 12.69 11.76 24.22
CA ALA A 16 12.26 13.02 23.62
C ALA A 16 11.67 12.63 22.25
N GLY A 17 10.35 12.63 22.08
CA GLY A 17 9.64 13.90 22.03
C GLY A 17 9.96 14.64 20.72
N SER A 18 9.86 13.96 19.58
CA SER A 18 9.57 14.63 18.32
C SER A 18 8.26 14.03 17.86
N GLY A 19 7.19 14.81 17.88
CA GLY A 19 6.02 14.54 17.08
C GLY A 19 6.48 14.55 15.62
N HIS A 20 7.03 13.43 15.17
CA HIS A 20 7.29 13.18 13.76
C HIS A 20 5.90 12.95 13.18
N MET A 21 5.16 14.04 13.01
CA MET A 21 4.02 14.05 12.10
C MET A 21 4.63 13.61 10.77
N SER A 22 4.45 12.33 10.43
CA SER A 22 4.82 11.85 9.12
C SER A 22 4.18 12.82 8.12
N PRO A 23 4.94 13.37 7.16
CA PRO A 23 4.39 14.33 6.22
C PRO A 23 3.11 13.73 5.61
N PRO A 24 2.08 14.57 5.36
CA PRO A 24 0.83 14.09 4.80
C PRO A 24 1.16 13.26 3.55
N LEU A 25 0.54 12.08 3.45
CA LEU A 25 0.68 11.29 2.24
C LEU A 25 0.20 12.13 1.06
N GLY A 26 1.14 12.65 0.28
CA GLY A 26 0.82 13.17 -1.05
C GLY A 26 0.15 12.05 -1.86
N ALA A 27 -0.69 12.44 -2.83
CA ALA A 27 -1.35 11.49 -3.70
C ALA A 27 -0.34 10.51 -4.29
N TRP A 28 -0.62 9.22 -4.14
CA TRP A 28 0.23 8.15 -4.65
C TRP A 28 -0.61 7.14 -5.39
N GLY A 29 -0.13 6.69 -6.54
CA GLY A 29 -0.78 5.59 -7.25
C GLY A 29 0.20 4.76 -8.05
N CYS A 30 -0.18 3.52 -8.28
CA CYS A 30 0.62 2.56 -9.03
C CYS A 30 -0.25 1.50 -9.72
N TRP A 31 0.35 0.80 -10.67
CA TRP A 31 -0.27 -0.33 -11.33
C TRP A 31 0.06 -1.63 -10.60
N LEU A 32 -0.98 -2.39 -10.27
CA LEU A 32 -0.87 -3.73 -9.69
C LEU A 32 -1.89 -4.66 -10.35
N GLU A 33 -1.56 -5.94 -10.45
CA GLU A 33 -2.55 -6.95 -10.76
C GLU A 33 -3.27 -7.37 -9.48
N LYS A 34 -4.60 -7.27 -9.46
CA LYS A 34 -5.44 -7.70 -8.35
C LYS A 34 -6.13 -9.00 -8.70
N ARG A 35 -6.09 -9.97 -7.80
CA ARG A 35 -6.92 -11.18 -7.93
C ARG A 35 -8.41 -10.84 -7.75
N GLY A 36 -9.24 -11.25 -8.71
CA GLY A 36 -10.69 -11.09 -8.64
C GLY A 36 -11.31 -12.02 -7.57
N GLY A 37 -12.32 -11.54 -6.85
CA GLY A 37 -13.01 -12.30 -5.79
C GLY A 37 -14.06 -13.32 -6.28
N GLY A 38 -14.19 -13.53 -7.60
CA GLY A 38 -15.14 -14.48 -8.19
C GLY A 38 -14.53 -15.85 -8.55
N VAL A 39 -15.37 -16.77 -9.04
CA VAL A 39 -15.16 -18.24 -9.19
C VAL A 39 -13.99 -18.65 -10.13
N ALA A 40 -13.24 -17.72 -10.72
CA ALA A 40 -12.07 -18.04 -11.54
C ALA A 40 -10.74 -17.43 -11.05
N GLY A 41 -10.73 -16.65 -9.95
CA GLY A 41 -9.49 -16.18 -9.32
C GLY A 41 -8.46 -15.53 -10.25
N LYS A 42 -8.89 -14.94 -11.37
CA LYS A 42 -8.00 -14.33 -12.37
C LYS A 42 -7.45 -13.01 -11.86
N PHE A 43 -6.20 -12.73 -12.20
CA PHE A 43 -5.58 -11.44 -11.96
C PHE A 43 -6.04 -10.44 -13.02
N ALA A 44 -6.33 -9.21 -12.59
CA ALA A 44 -6.67 -8.11 -13.46
C ALA A 44 -5.83 -6.90 -13.10
N ARG A 45 -5.21 -6.27 -14.11
CA ARG A 45 -4.43 -5.04 -13.96
C ARG A 45 -5.34 -3.89 -13.52
N ARG A 46 -4.97 -3.19 -12.46
CA ARG A 46 -5.70 -2.07 -11.87
C ARG A 46 -4.72 -0.97 -11.45
N TYR A 47 -5.15 0.27 -11.62
CA TYR A 47 -4.46 1.42 -11.05
C TYR A 47 -4.99 1.65 -9.64
N PHE A 48 -4.14 1.52 -8.64
CA PHE A 48 -4.44 1.79 -7.24
C PHE A 48 -4.09 3.24 -6.92
N LEU A 49 -4.93 3.91 -6.15
CA LEU A 49 -4.75 5.30 -5.74
C LEU A 49 -5.00 5.45 -4.24
N LEU A 50 -4.01 6.00 -3.54
CA LEU A 50 -4.12 6.61 -2.23
C LEU A 50 -4.34 8.11 -2.44
N ASP A 51 -5.54 8.56 -2.13
CA ASP A 51 -5.98 9.94 -2.31
C ASP A 51 -5.98 10.66 -0.96
N PRO A 52 -5.23 11.77 -0.78
CA PRO A 52 -5.24 12.53 0.47
C PRO A 52 -6.62 13.10 0.83
N GLU A 53 -7.52 13.28 -0.14
CA GLU A 53 -8.90 13.71 0.13
C GLU A 53 -9.74 12.58 0.75
N HIS A 54 -9.31 11.32 0.58
CA HIS A 54 -9.97 10.12 1.07
C HIS A 54 -8.97 9.24 1.83
N PRO A 55 -8.41 9.71 2.97
CA PRO A 55 -7.24 9.11 3.61
C PRO A 55 -7.46 7.70 4.17
N CYS A 56 -8.72 7.31 4.41
CA CYS A 56 -9.09 5.99 4.91
C CYS A 56 -9.36 4.97 3.79
N GLU A 57 -9.26 5.37 2.52
CA GLU A 57 -9.58 4.52 1.38
C GLU A 57 -8.42 4.41 0.40
N MET A 58 -8.22 3.21 -0.14
CA MET A 58 -7.42 3.00 -1.33
C MET A 58 -8.33 2.52 -2.47
N SER A 59 -8.60 3.41 -3.42
CA SER A 59 -9.44 3.09 -4.57
C SER A 59 -8.65 2.36 -5.66
N TYR A 60 -9.32 1.53 -6.47
CA TYR A 60 -8.71 0.88 -7.61
C TYR A 60 -9.56 0.94 -8.88
N TRP A 61 -8.89 1.17 -10.01
CA TRP A 61 -9.50 1.58 -11.27
C TRP A 61 -9.05 0.69 -12.42
N ALA A 62 -9.93 0.49 -13.40
CA ALA A 62 -9.57 -0.11 -14.69
C ALA A 62 -9.33 0.99 -15.72
N ALA A 63 -8.21 0.91 -16.45
CA ALA A 63 -7.98 1.76 -17.62
C ALA A 63 -9.04 1.50 -18.71
N PRO A 64 -9.37 2.52 -19.52
CA PRO A 64 -10.13 2.31 -20.73
C PRO A 64 -9.32 1.47 -21.73
N LYS A 65 -10.01 0.65 -22.53
CA LYS A 65 -9.37 -0.25 -23.51
C LYS A 65 -8.58 0.49 -24.60
N THR A 66 -8.86 1.78 -24.79
CA THR A 66 -8.21 2.66 -25.76
C THR A 66 -6.89 3.23 -25.28
N LEU A 67 -6.58 3.10 -23.98
CA LEU A 67 -5.33 3.55 -23.41
C LEU A 67 -4.24 2.50 -23.68
N SER A 68 -3.15 2.91 -24.31
CA SER A 68 -1.98 2.05 -24.48
C SER A 68 -0.98 2.27 -23.35
N GLY A 69 -0.45 1.17 -22.81
CA GLY A 69 0.52 1.19 -21.72
C GLY A 69 -0.09 1.46 -20.33
N ASP A 70 0.81 1.71 -19.37
CA ASP A 70 0.50 1.91 -17.95
C ASP A 70 0.82 3.36 -17.55
N PRO A 71 0.07 4.37 -18.04
CA PRO A 71 0.31 5.75 -17.64
C PRO A 71 0.01 5.91 -16.16
N THR A 72 0.71 6.82 -15.49
CA THR A 72 0.45 7.21 -14.10
C THR A 72 -0.33 8.52 -14.11
N PRO A 73 -1.67 8.47 -14.22
CA PRO A 73 -2.48 9.67 -14.24
C PRO A 73 -2.44 10.39 -12.88
N ASP A 74 -2.70 11.69 -12.93
CA ASP A 74 -3.13 12.44 -11.75
C ASP A 74 -4.45 11.83 -11.24
N GLY A 75 -4.50 11.45 -9.96
CA GLY A 75 -5.65 10.79 -9.36
C GLY A 75 -6.96 11.55 -9.57
N SER A 76 -6.90 12.88 -9.53
CA SER A 76 -8.04 13.78 -9.76
C SER A 76 -8.61 13.70 -11.19
N LYS A 77 -7.84 13.18 -12.15
CA LYS A 77 -8.19 13.14 -13.58
C LYS A 77 -8.60 11.75 -14.06
N LEU A 78 -8.60 10.74 -13.20
CA LEU A 78 -8.90 9.35 -13.58
C LEU A 78 -10.21 9.22 -14.36
N ALA A 79 -11.31 9.76 -13.83
CA ALA A 79 -12.62 9.68 -14.48
C ALA A 79 -12.65 10.42 -15.83
N ALA A 80 -12.04 11.61 -15.91
CA ALA A 80 -11.94 12.39 -17.14
C ALA A 80 -11.11 11.68 -18.23
N LEU A 81 -10.13 10.88 -17.81
CA LEU A 81 -9.30 10.04 -18.68
C LEU A 81 -9.97 8.71 -19.05
N GLY A 82 -11.22 8.48 -18.64
CA GLY A 82 -12.00 7.29 -18.98
C GLY A 82 -11.70 6.07 -18.10
N PHE A 83 -11.01 6.23 -16.97
CA PHE A 83 -10.83 5.14 -16.01
C PHE A 83 -12.14 4.84 -15.29
N SER A 84 -12.40 3.56 -15.05
CA SER A 84 -13.61 3.08 -14.36
C SER A 84 -13.24 2.55 -12.97
N ARG A 85 -13.75 3.18 -11.90
CA ARG A 85 -13.60 2.70 -10.51
C ARG A 85 -14.17 1.29 -10.41
N LYS A 86 -13.41 0.37 -9.84
CA LYS A 86 -13.82 -1.04 -9.63
C LYS A 86 -14.06 -1.38 -8.17
N GLY A 87 -13.61 -0.53 -7.25
CA GLY A 87 -13.93 -0.58 -5.84
C GLY A 87 -12.88 0.16 -5.02
N GLU A 88 -12.93 -0.06 -3.70
CA GLU A 88 -11.90 0.37 -2.76
C GLU A 88 -11.46 -0.76 -1.81
N VAL A 89 -10.38 -0.46 -1.10
CA VAL A 89 -9.93 -1.15 0.10
C VAL A 89 -10.01 -0.13 1.24
N ASP A 90 -10.81 -0.44 2.25
CA ASP A 90 -10.81 0.31 3.51
C ASP A 90 -9.48 0.03 4.23
N LEU A 91 -8.72 1.10 4.49
CA LEU A 91 -7.40 1.02 5.10
C LEU A 91 -7.47 0.82 6.61
N THR A 92 -8.57 1.22 7.25
CA THR A 92 -8.74 1.17 8.71
C THR A 92 -8.88 -0.26 9.23
N VAL A 93 -9.32 -1.17 8.36
CA VAL A 93 -9.49 -2.60 8.67
C VAL A 93 -8.31 -3.47 8.24
N ILE A 94 -7.27 -2.88 7.63
CA ILE A 94 -6.07 -3.66 7.26
C ILE A 94 -5.29 -4.00 8.52
N THR A 95 -5.19 -5.30 8.81
CA THR A 95 -4.44 -5.82 9.96
C THR A 95 -2.99 -6.11 9.61
N ARG A 96 -2.68 -6.37 8.34
CA ARG A 96 -1.32 -6.68 7.90
C ARG A 96 -1.08 -6.35 6.43
N VAL A 97 0.11 -5.79 6.16
CA VAL A 97 0.66 -5.59 4.81
C VAL A 97 1.88 -6.50 4.68
N ARG A 98 1.83 -7.50 3.79
CA ARG A 98 2.86 -8.55 3.67
C ARG A 98 3.41 -8.63 2.24
N PRO A 99 4.58 -8.02 1.97
CA PRO A 99 5.28 -8.19 0.69
C PRO A 99 5.95 -9.58 0.61
N GLU A 100 5.87 -10.25 -0.53
CA GLU A 100 6.48 -11.56 -0.77
C GLU A 100 6.81 -11.74 -2.26
N ASN A 101 8.09 -11.67 -2.63
CA ASN A 101 8.56 -11.69 -4.01
C ASN A 101 7.86 -10.61 -4.86
N ASN A 102 7.14 -11.02 -5.91
CA ASN A 102 6.33 -10.15 -6.77
C ASN A 102 4.90 -9.97 -6.26
N ASN A 103 4.54 -10.53 -5.10
CA ASN A 103 3.20 -10.43 -4.53
C ASN A 103 3.17 -9.48 -3.33
N LEU A 104 2.03 -8.84 -3.14
CA LEU A 104 1.68 -8.05 -1.98
C LEU A 104 0.34 -8.55 -1.45
N PHE A 105 0.32 -8.96 -0.19
CA PHE A 105 -0.90 -9.38 0.50
C PHE A 105 -1.37 -8.31 1.46
N LEU A 106 -2.63 -7.91 1.34
CA LEU A 106 -3.31 -7.07 2.32
C LEU A 106 -4.30 -7.95 3.07
N GLU A 107 -4.12 -8.09 4.38
CA GLU A 107 -4.98 -8.92 5.23
C GLU A 107 -5.95 -8.01 5.99
N THR A 108 -7.22 -8.40 5.97
CA THR A 108 -8.33 -7.81 6.72
C THR A 108 -9.02 -8.93 7.50
N PRO A 109 -9.85 -8.65 8.53
CA PRO A 109 -10.50 -9.70 9.31
C PRO A 109 -11.37 -10.66 8.49
N ASP A 110 -11.99 -10.14 7.43
CA ASP A 110 -12.94 -10.85 6.59
C ASP A 110 -12.31 -11.45 5.32
N ARG A 111 -11.23 -10.86 4.81
CA ARG A 111 -10.61 -11.31 3.55
C ARG A 111 -9.12 -11.01 3.42
N ARG A 112 -8.52 -11.60 2.39
CA ARG A 112 -7.16 -11.27 1.94
C ARG A 112 -7.20 -10.79 0.50
N TYR A 113 -6.51 -9.69 0.23
CA TYR A 113 -6.28 -9.19 -1.12
C TYR A 113 -4.94 -9.71 -1.62
N ASP A 114 -4.96 -10.45 -2.73
CA ASP A 114 -3.77 -10.91 -3.42
C ASP A 114 -3.45 -9.92 -4.56
N LEU A 115 -2.38 -9.14 -4.39
CA LEU A 115 -1.88 -8.18 -5.37
C LEU A 115 -0.54 -8.65 -5.94
N ARG A 116 -0.22 -8.28 -7.18
CA ARG A 116 1.05 -8.59 -7.84
C ARG A 116 1.60 -7.36 -8.56
N ALA A 117 2.90 -7.15 -8.46
CA ALA A 117 3.63 -6.13 -9.21
C ALA A 117 4.61 -6.78 -10.20
N ASP A 118 5.19 -5.95 -11.07
CA ASP A 118 6.09 -6.43 -12.13
C ASP A 118 7.49 -6.78 -11.60
N SER A 119 7.84 -6.28 -10.40
CA SER A 119 9.11 -6.55 -9.74
C SER A 119 8.99 -6.54 -8.22
N PRO A 120 9.95 -7.17 -7.49
CA PRO A 120 9.96 -7.14 -6.02
C PRO A 120 10.19 -5.74 -5.47
N SER A 121 10.93 -4.90 -6.20
CA SER A 121 11.14 -3.50 -5.83
C SER A 121 9.82 -2.72 -5.85
N ALA A 122 8.99 -2.91 -6.88
CA ALA A 122 7.67 -2.28 -6.96
C ALA A 122 6.73 -2.75 -5.84
N VAL A 123 6.78 -4.05 -5.47
CA VAL A 123 6.09 -4.57 -4.28
C VAL A 123 6.55 -3.86 -3.01
N GLY A 124 7.86 -3.70 -2.82
CA GLY A 124 8.42 -3.01 -1.65
C GLY A 124 7.94 -1.57 -1.54
N THR A 125 7.96 -0.82 -2.65
CA THR A 125 7.44 0.56 -2.69
C THR A 125 5.95 0.62 -2.37
N ALA A 126 5.14 -0.28 -2.97
CA ALA A 126 3.71 -0.33 -2.71
C ALA A 126 3.41 -0.68 -1.24
N ALA A 127 4.10 -1.68 -0.69
CA ALA A 127 3.96 -2.07 0.71
C ALA A 127 4.30 -0.92 1.67
N ALA A 128 5.39 -0.19 1.40
CA ALA A 128 5.77 0.95 2.22
C ALA A 128 4.73 2.08 2.18
N LYS A 129 4.22 2.42 0.99
CA LYS A 129 3.21 3.48 0.81
C LYS A 129 1.86 3.12 1.45
N ILE A 130 1.40 1.89 1.23
CA ILE A 130 0.15 1.39 1.82
C ILE A 130 0.31 1.27 3.35
N GLY A 131 1.43 0.75 3.85
CA GLY A 131 1.69 0.66 5.29
C GLY A 131 1.72 2.04 5.98
N GLN A 132 2.32 3.04 5.33
CA GLN A 132 2.26 4.43 5.79
C GLN A 132 0.81 4.92 5.86
N ALA A 133 0.00 4.62 4.83
CA ALA A 133 -1.40 5.05 4.77
C ALA A 133 -2.26 4.40 5.84
N VAL A 134 -2.10 3.08 6.05
CA VAL A 134 -2.76 2.35 7.14
C VAL A 134 -2.43 2.96 8.50
N THR A 135 -1.17 3.33 8.72
CA THR A 135 -0.74 3.99 9.97
C THR A 135 -1.37 5.38 10.16
N GLN A 136 -1.68 6.10 9.08
CA GLN A 136 -2.28 7.44 9.13
C GLN A 136 -3.82 7.40 9.18
N ALA A 137 -4.44 6.29 8.79
CA ALA A 137 -5.90 6.12 8.74
C ALA A 137 -6.51 5.67 10.09
N ILE A 138 -5.67 5.20 11.03
CA ILE A 138 -6.04 4.76 12.39
C ILE A 138 -5.72 5.88 13.38
#